data_AF-A0AAD6PMX1-F1
#
_entry.id   AF-A0AAD6PMX1-F1
#
_cell.length_a   1.000
_cell.length_b   1.000
_cell.length_c   1.000
_cell.angle_alpha   90.00
_cell.angle_beta   90.00
_cell.angle_gamma   90.00
#
_symmetry.space_group_name_H-M   'P 1'
#
loop_
_entity.id
_entity.type
_entity.pdbx_description
1 polymer ?
#
loop_
_entity_poly.entity_id
_entity_poly.type
_entity_poly.pdbx_seq_one_letter_code
_entity_poly.pdbx_strand_id
1 'polypeptide(L)'
;MAQCQGDLRGCDCGECVSAAIQVAEEKCRRSVSGQVYLDECFMSYTFYPDHGRQDPENESGFGKNTGRTVAIVLGGAAVLVFGFILFSRCGKKEDI
;
A
#
# COMPACT_ATOMS: atom_id res chain seq x y z
N MET A 1 9.39 -1.68 6.03
CA MET A 1 8.90 -1.60 7.42
C MET A 1 8.61 -0.14 7.74
N ALA A 2 7.47 0.16 8.34
CA ALA A 2 7.19 1.50 8.86
C ALA A 2 6.49 1.39 10.21
N GLN A 3 6.79 2.31 11.12
CA GLN A 3 6.16 2.44 12.43
C GLN A 3 5.78 3.90 12.63
N CYS A 4 4.57 4.14 13.14
CA CYS A 4 4.09 5.47 13.48
C CYS A 4 3.99 5.59 14.99
N GLN A 5 4.10 6.81 15.49
CA GLN A 5 3.85 7.07 16.90
C GLN A 5 2.39 6.75 17.27
N GLY A 6 2.20 6.21 18.48
CA GLY A 6 0.93 5.61 18.91
C GLY A 6 -0.26 6.57 19.00
N ASP A 7 0.00 7.88 19.00
CA ASP A 7 -0.98 8.95 19.05
C ASP A 7 -1.43 9.44 17.66
N LEU A 8 -0.75 9.04 16.59
CA LEU A 8 -1.09 9.44 15.22
C LEU A 8 -2.33 8.72 14.70
N ARG A 9 -3.21 9.49 14.06
CA ARG A 9 -4.33 8.90 13.32
C ARG A 9 -3.78 8.23 12.06
N GLY A 10 -4.49 7.21 11.56
CA GLY A 10 -4.02 6.43 10.40
C GLY A 10 -3.69 7.26 9.16
N CYS A 11 -4.37 8.41 8.98
CA CYS A 11 -4.14 9.32 7.85
C CYS A 11 -2.89 10.18 8.02
N ASP A 12 -2.57 10.59 9.24
CA ASP A 12 -1.36 11.37 9.56
C ASP A 12 -0.13 10.45 9.48
N CYS A 13 -0.27 9.21 9.99
CA CYS A 13 0.72 8.15 9.83
C CYS A 13 1.04 7.86 8.36
N GLY A 14 0.03 7.71 7.50
CA GLY A 14 0.23 7.47 6.07
C GLY A 14 0.98 8.61 5.38
N GLU A 15 0.73 9.84 5.80
CA GLU A 15 1.35 11.04 5.27
C GLU A 15 2.80 11.20 5.71
N CYS A 16 3.09 10.97 7.00
CA CYS A 16 4.45 10.93 7.51
C CYS A 16 5.28 9.85 6.81
N VAL A 17 4.72 8.65 6.62
CA VAL A 17 5.42 7.58 5.90
C VAL A 17 5.66 7.96 4.43
N SER A 18 4.71 8.65 3.78
CA SER A 18 4.91 9.17 2.42
C SER A 18 6.06 10.19 2.34
N ALA A 19 6.15 11.10 3.31
CA ALA A 19 7.27 12.03 3.44
C ALA A 19 8.59 11.29 3.68
N ALA A 20 8.59 10.25 4.52
CA ALA A 20 9.76 9.41 4.78
C ALA A 20 10.30 8.75 3.50
N ILE A 21 9.40 8.29 2.61
CA ILE A 21 9.75 7.69 1.33
C ILE A 21 10.43 8.74 0.43
N GLN A 22 9.88 9.95 0.32
CA GLN A 22 10.48 11.02 -0.48
C GLN A 22 11.90 11.35 -0.01
N VAL A 23 12.11 11.47 1.31
CA VAL A 23 13.43 11.69 1.89
C VAL A 23 14.37 10.51 1.60
N ALA A 24 13.88 9.27 1.70
CA ALA A 24 14.67 8.09 1.37
C ALA A 24 15.09 8.07 -0.10
N GLU A 25 14.21 8.50 -1.01
CA GLU A 25 14.50 8.54 -2.44
C GLU A 25 15.55 9.61 -2.78
N GLU A 26 15.54 10.75 -2.11
CA GLU A 26 16.53 11.81 -2.32
C GLU A 26 17.89 11.48 -1.68
N LYS A 27 17.88 10.99 -0.44
CA LYS A 27 19.10 10.79 0.37
C LYS A 27 19.72 9.40 0.20
N CYS A 28 18.90 8.38 0.00
CA CYS A 28 19.29 6.98 0.02
C CYS A 28 19.03 6.27 -1.31
N ARG A 29 18.82 7.02 -2.42
CA ARG A 29 18.48 6.49 -3.76
C ARG A 29 19.29 5.29 -4.23
N ARG A 30 20.60 5.28 -3.93
CA ARG A 30 21.54 4.24 -4.37
C ARG A 30 21.86 3.22 -3.28
N SER A 31 21.24 3.34 -2.12
CA SER A 31 21.47 2.45 -0.99
C SER A 31 20.52 1.27 -1.06
N VAL A 32 21.08 0.07 -0.94
CA VAL A 32 20.34 -1.20 -0.90
C VAL A 32 19.49 -1.32 0.36
N SER A 33 19.87 -0.63 1.43
CA SER A 33 19.04 -0.49 2.63
C SER A 33 19.12 0.93 3.17
N GLY A 34 18.10 1.34 3.89
CA GLY A 34 18.02 2.66 4.48
C GLY A 34 17.02 2.72 5.62
N GLN A 35 17.24 3.69 6.50
CA GLN A 35 16.39 3.99 7.63
C GLN A 35 16.18 5.50 7.70
N VAL A 36 14.92 5.92 7.83
CA VAL A 36 14.51 7.33 7.92
C VAL A 36 13.72 7.49 9.20
N TYR A 37 14.13 8.48 10.00
CA TYR A 37 13.52 8.84 11.27
C TYR A 37 12.94 10.25 11.13
N LEU A 38 11.64 10.38 11.36
CA LEU A 38 10.91 11.63 11.47
C LEU A 38 10.31 11.73 12.87
N ASP A 39 9.90 12.93 13.29
CA ASP A 39 9.28 13.15 14.62
C ASP A 39 8.08 12.25 14.90
N GLU A 40 7.32 11.92 13.85
CA GLU A 40 6.04 11.20 13.95
C GLU A 40 6.12 9.74 13.46
N CYS A 41 7.12 9.38 12.66
CA CYS A 41 7.22 8.04 12.11
C CYS A 41 8.65 7.62 11.77
N PHE A 42 8.83 6.31 11.72
CA PHE A 42 10.06 5.64 11.35
C PHE A 42 9.81 4.73 10.16
N MET A 43 10.72 4.76 9.18
CA MET A 43 10.70 3.87 8.02
C MET A 43 12.06 3.18 7.88
N SER A 44 12.03 1.88 7.57
CA SER A 44 13.20 1.11 7.15
C SER A 44 12.89 0.27 5.92
N TYR A 45 13.83 0.24 4.97
CA TYR A 45 13.76 -0.60 3.79
C TYR A 45 15.07 -1.34 3.57
N THR A 46 14.97 -2.56 3.03
CA THR A 46 16.10 -3.35 2.56
C THR A 46 15.67 -4.03 1.27
N PHE A 47 16.41 -3.78 0.20
CA PHE A 47 16.20 -4.39 -1.11
C PHE A 47 17.10 -5.61 -1.23
N TYR A 48 16.51 -6.81 -1.22
CA TYR A 48 17.22 -8.02 -1.60
C TYR A 48 16.84 -8.34 -3.05
N PRO A 49 17.78 -8.29 -4.02
CA PRO A 49 17.48 -8.79 -5.34
C PRO A 49 17.20 -10.29 -5.21
N ASP A 50 15.95 -10.69 -5.48
CA ASP A 50 15.57 -12.10 -5.47
C ASP A 50 16.09 -12.73 -6.78
N HIS A 51 17.06 -13.63 -6.66
CA HIS A 51 17.57 -14.38 -7.81
C HIS A 51 16.57 -15.51 -8.12
N GLY A 52 15.43 -15.14 -8.71
CA GLY A 52 14.51 -16.03 -9.41
C GLY A 52 13.89 -17.17 -8.61
N ARG A 53 12.75 -16.91 -7.96
CA ARG A 53 11.72 -17.94 -7.82
C ARG A 53 10.86 -17.91 -9.07
N GLN A 54 10.94 -18.96 -9.89
CA GLN A 54 9.98 -19.21 -10.96
C GLN A 54 8.68 -19.66 -10.29
N ASP A 55 7.76 -18.74 -10.08
CA ASP A 55 6.38 -19.10 -9.73
C ASP A 55 5.68 -19.60 -11.02
N PRO A 56 5.00 -20.77 -10.98
CA PRO A 56 4.24 -21.25 -12.13
C PRO A 56 3.05 -20.32 -12.40
N GLU A 57 2.93 -19.91 -13.65
CA GLU A 57 1.82 -19.14 -14.20
C GLU A 57 0.50 -19.84 -13.85
N ASN A 58 -0.32 -19.19 -13.01
CA ASN A 58 -1.63 -19.72 -12.64
C ASN A 58 -2.59 -19.43 -13.81
N GLU A 59 -2.74 -20.42 -14.70
CA GLU A 59 -3.65 -20.34 -15.84
C GLU A 59 -5.07 -19.99 -15.40
N SER A 60 -5.54 -18.81 -15.79
CA SER A 60 -6.95 -18.44 -15.62
C SER A 60 -7.80 -19.10 -16.71
N GLY A 61 -8.13 -20.37 -16.48
CA GLY A 61 -9.08 -21.11 -17.30
C GLY A 61 -10.47 -20.47 -17.28
N PHE A 62 -10.83 -19.76 -18.36
CA PHE A 62 -12.21 -19.31 -18.63
C PHE A 62 -13.06 -20.50 -19.08
N GLY A 63 -13.44 -21.34 -18.11
CA GLY A 63 -14.48 -22.35 -18.27
C GLY A 63 -15.84 -21.76 -17.88
N LYS A 64 -16.70 -21.54 -18.88
CA LYS A 64 -18.09 -21.08 -18.70
C LYS A 64 -18.87 -22.05 -17.79
N ASN A 65 -19.18 -21.62 -16.57
CA ASN A 65 -20.21 -22.23 -15.72
C ASN A 65 -20.98 -21.11 -15.01
N THR A 66 -22.27 -20.99 -15.35
CA THR A 66 -23.20 -19.87 -15.04
C THR A 66 -23.36 -19.52 -13.54
N GLY A 67 -22.88 -20.36 -12.61
CA GLY A 67 -22.90 -20.08 -11.17
C GLY A 67 -21.82 -19.10 -10.66
N ARG A 68 -20.69 -18.92 -11.36
CA ARG A 68 -19.54 -18.11 -10.88
C ARG A 68 -19.72 -16.60 -11.11
N THR A 69 -20.54 -16.22 -12.09
CA THR A 69 -20.74 -14.82 -12.50
C THR A 69 -21.51 -13.99 -11.47
N VAL A 70 -22.45 -14.60 -10.73
CA VAL A 70 -23.30 -13.88 -9.76
C VAL A 70 -22.50 -13.38 -8.55
N ALA A 71 -21.49 -14.13 -8.12
CA ALA A 71 -20.64 -13.79 -6.98
C ALA A 71 -19.76 -12.54 -7.23
N ILE A 72 -19.33 -12.32 -8.48
CA ILE A 72 -18.47 -11.19 -8.87
C ILE A 72 -19.26 -9.87 -8.83
N VAL A 73 -20.52 -9.90 -9.29
CA VAL A 73 -21.37 -8.70 -9.38
C VAL A 73 -21.79 -8.18 -8.00
N LEU A 74 -22.11 -9.08 -7.05
CA LEU A 74 -22.46 -8.69 -5.68
C LEU A 74 -21.23 -8.29 -4.85
N GLY A 75 -20.07 -8.93 -5.09
CA GLY A 75 -18.82 -8.60 -4.40
C GLY A 75 -18.24 -7.24 -4.80
N GLY A 76 -18.36 -6.85 -6.07
CA GLY A 76 -17.77 -5.61 -6.59
C GLY A 76 -18.32 -4.33 -5.93
N ALA A 77 -19.63 -4.27 -5.65
CA ALA A 77 -20.26 -3.08 -5.08
C ALA A 77 -19.78 -2.80 -3.64
N ALA A 78 -19.59 -3.84 -2.82
CA ALA A 78 -19.11 -3.69 -1.45
C ALA A 78 -17.66 -3.16 -1.40
N VAL A 79 -16.81 -3.60 -2.33
CA VAL A 79 -15.41 -3.15 -2.43
C VAL A 79 -15.33 -1.69 -2.85
N LEU A 80 -16.17 -1.24 -3.79
CA LEU A 80 -16.20 0.17 -4.23
C LEU A 80 -16.68 1.11 -3.13
N VAL A 81 -17.73 0.73 -2.40
CA VAL A 81 -18.27 1.56 -1.30
C VAL A 81 -17.28 1.61 -0.13
N PHE A 82 -16.74 0.46 0.28
CA PHE A 82 -15.76 0.42 1.36
C PHE A 82 -14.46 1.13 0.97
N GLY A 83 -13.99 0.95 -0.26
CA GLY A 83 -12.84 1.65 -0.82
C GLY A 83 -13.05 3.17 -0.86
N PHE A 84 -14.23 3.64 -1.29
CA PHE A 84 -14.56 5.07 -1.30
C PHE A 84 -14.66 5.66 0.11
N ILE A 85 -15.20 4.92 1.08
CA ILE A 85 -15.26 5.34 2.49
C ILE A 85 -13.84 5.44 3.07
N LEU A 86 -13.00 4.43 2.87
CA LEU A 86 -11.60 4.47 3.34
C LEU A 86 -10.81 5.60 2.66
N PHE A 87 -11.00 5.78 1.35
CA PHE A 87 -10.38 6.86 0.60
C PHE A 87 -10.83 8.23 1.10
N SER A 88 -12.13 8.41 1.38
CA SER A 88 -12.66 9.67 1.92
C SER A 88 -12.18 9.97 3.34
N ARG A 89 -11.88 8.94 4.15
CA ARG A 89 -11.30 9.13 5.48
C ARG A 89 -9.86 9.60 5.44
N CYS A 90 -9.13 9.31 4.36
CA CYS A 90 -7.72 9.65 4.19
C CYS A 90 -7.50 10.87 3.28
N GLY A 91 -8.38 11.07 2.30
CA GLY A 91 -8.23 12.04 1.20
C GLY A 91 -8.77 13.43 1.46
N LYS A 92 -9.38 13.71 2.62
CA LYS A 92 -9.83 15.07 2.96
C LYS A 92 -8.71 15.87 3.61
N LYS A 93 -7.70 16.12 2.78
CA LYS A 93 -6.67 17.15 2.95
C LYS A 93 -6.66 17.92 1.63
N GLU A 94 -7.77 18.60 1.37
CA GLU A 94 -7.76 19.69 0.40
C GLU A 94 -6.93 20.81 1.04
N ASP A 95 -5.73 21.01 0.50
CA ASP A 95 -4.91 22.20 0.73
C ASP A 95 -5.74 23.46 0.45
N ILE A 96 -5.85 24.35 1.44
CA ILE A 96 -6.14 25.77 1.26
C ILE A 96 -5.08 26.61 1.94
#